data_AF-A0A2E3TRP0-F1
#
_entry.id   AF-A0A2E3TRP0-F1
#
_cell.length_a   1.000
_cell.length_b   1.000
_cell.length_c   1.000
_cell.angle_alpha   90.00
_cell.angle_beta   90.00
_cell.angle_gamma   90.00
#
_symmetry.space_group_name_H-M   'P 1'
#
loop_
_entity.id
_entity.type
_entity.pdbx_description
1 polymer ?
#
loop_
_entity_poly.entity_id
_entity_poly.type
_entity_poly.pdbx_seq_one_letter_code
_entity_poly.pdbx_strand_id
1 'polypeptide(L)'
;MDRLTILRFEDFETDNGPDLFAYLKPADAAAFGFDGEFVDLGCLKGNVGEQNYEIPVDVNLSDFATVVAWCKRFSVAFTAADLA
;
A
#
# COMPACT_ATOMS: atom_id res chain seq x y z
N MET A 1 -22.31 -1.08 -13.55
CA MET A 1 -21.30 -2.15 -13.37
C MET A 1 -20.09 -1.47 -12.80
N ASP A 2 -19.90 -1.60 -11.50
CA ASP A 2 -18.77 -1.03 -10.79
C ASP A 2 -17.49 -1.76 -11.22
N ARG A 3 -16.46 -1.01 -11.61
CA ARG A 3 -15.20 -1.57 -12.07
C ARG A 3 -14.37 -1.94 -10.84
N LEU A 4 -14.00 -3.22 -10.72
CA LEU A 4 -13.05 -3.67 -9.70
C LEU A 4 -11.62 -3.38 -10.18
N THR A 5 -10.86 -2.68 -9.35
CA THR A 5 -9.43 -2.41 -9.57
C THR A 5 -8.64 -3.11 -8.48
N ILE A 6 -7.59 -3.83 -8.89
CA ILE A 6 -6.77 -4.64 -7.98
C ILE A 6 -5.34 -4.10 -8.01
N LEU A 7 -4.78 -3.84 -6.82
CA LEU A 7 -3.34 -3.73 -6.63
C LEU A 7 -2.76 -5.12 -6.48
N ARG A 8 -1.80 -5.48 -7.33
CA ARG A 8 -1.10 -6.76 -7.30
C ARG A 8 0.36 -6.55 -6.93
N PHE A 9 0.81 -7.32 -5.96
CA PHE A 9 2.23 -7.49 -5.67
C PHE A 9 2.75 -8.69 -6.47
N GLU A 10 3.85 -8.48 -7.18
CA GLU A 10 4.57 -9.52 -7.93
C GLU A 10 5.99 -9.63 -7.35
N ASP A 11 6.47 -10.87 -7.21
CA ASP A 11 7.79 -11.17 -6.63
C ASP A 11 8.09 -10.45 -5.30
N PHE A 12 7.05 -10.23 -4.49
CA PHE A 12 7.17 -9.44 -3.27
C PHE A 12 7.89 -10.20 -2.16
N GLU A 13 8.81 -9.50 -1.51
CA GLU A 13 9.53 -9.95 -0.32
C GLU A 13 9.76 -8.74 0.61
N THR A 14 9.52 -8.95 1.90
CA THR A 14 9.85 -7.99 2.95
C THR A 14 10.14 -8.71 4.27
N ASP A 15 10.72 -7.98 5.23
CA ASP A 15 10.95 -8.50 6.57
C ASP A 15 9.64 -8.73 7.32
N ASN A 16 9.64 -9.70 8.23
CA ASN A 16 8.49 -9.93 9.10
C ASN A 16 8.31 -8.77 10.09
N GLY A 17 7.10 -8.23 10.15
CA GLY A 17 6.70 -7.20 11.11
C GLY A 17 5.44 -7.60 11.88
N PRO A 18 5.25 -7.13 13.12
CA PRO A 18 4.11 -7.55 13.95
C PRO A 18 2.76 -6.96 13.53
N ASP A 19 2.74 -5.96 12.63
CA ASP A 19 1.55 -5.17 12.31
C ASP A 19 1.69 -4.44 10.95
N LEU A 20 1.93 -5.20 9.87
CA LEU A 20 2.20 -4.66 8.52
C LEU A 20 0.92 -4.51 7.70
N PHE A 21 0.81 -3.37 6.99
CA PHE A 21 -0.31 -3.00 6.14
C PHE A 21 0.19 -2.46 4.79
N ALA A 22 -0.60 -2.64 3.74
CA ALA A 22 -0.38 -2.02 2.45
C ALA A 22 -1.10 -0.65 2.39
N TYR A 23 -0.37 0.40 2.02
CA TYR A 23 -0.92 1.74 1.84
C TYR A 23 -0.57 2.30 0.47
N LEU A 24 -1.52 2.92 -0.23
CA LEU A 24 -1.21 3.79 -1.37
C LEU A 24 -0.78 5.17 -0.89
N LYS A 25 0.28 5.70 -1.51
CA LYS A 25 0.88 7.00 -1.22
C LYS A 25 0.83 7.93 -2.45
N PRO A 26 0.47 9.21 -2.26
CA PRO A 26 0.54 10.22 -3.31
C PRO A 26 1.97 10.50 -3.79
N ALA A 27 2.07 10.92 -5.06
CA ALA A 27 3.34 11.26 -5.69
C ALA A 27 4.09 12.39 -4.98
N ASP A 28 3.35 13.38 -4.50
CA ASP A 28 3.83 14.63 -3.89
C ASP A 28 3.93 14.58 -2.35
N ALA A 29 3.47 13.50 -1.71
CA ALA A 29 3.57 13.34 -0.27
C ALA A 29 5.03 13.31 0.19
N ALA A 30 5.45 14.31 0.97
CA ALA A 30 6.83 14.51 1.40
C ALA A 30 7.33 13.45 2.41
N ALA A 31 6.42 12.82 3.15
CA ALA A 31 6.71 11.73 4.09
C ALA A 31 5.47 10.86 4.30
N PHE A 32 5.66 9.62 4.78
CA PHE A 32 4.56 8.87 5.38
C PHE A 32 4.15 9.55 6.68
N GLY A 33 2.98 10.18 6.67
CA GLY A 33 2.39 10.88 7.81
C GLY A 33 0.87 10.72 7.77
N PHE A 34 0.20 10.71 8.91
CA PHE A 34 -1.26 10.49 8.96
C PHE A 34 -2.08 11.72 8.52
N ASP A 35 -1.50 12.64 7.74
CA ASP A 35 -2.09 13.92 7.35
C ASP A 35 -3.22 13.77 6.30
N GLY A 36 -3.62 12.52 6.01
CA GLY A 36 -4.91 12.21 5.38
C GLY A 36 -4.85 11.77 3.92
N GLU A 37 -3.66 11.64 3.33
CA GLU A 37 -3.54 11.39 1.89
C GLU A 37 -3.29 9.91 1.53
N PHE A 38 -3.36 8.99 2.49
CA PHE A 38 -3.05 7.57 2.29
C PHE A 38 -4.31 6.71 2.21
N VAL A 39 -4.33 5.74 1.31
CA VAL A 39 -5.40 4.73 1.24
C VAL A 39 -4.90 3.46 1.91
N ASP A 40 -5.54 3.07 3.01
CA ASP A 40 -5.32 1.78 3.67
C ASP A 40 -5.96 0.66 2.85
N LEU A 41 -5.15 -0.26 2.33
CA LEU A 41 -5.61 -1.43 1.59
C LEU A 41 -5.75 -2.68 2.47
N GLY A 42 -5.37 -2.58 3.75
CA GLY A 42 -5.46 -3.63 4.75
C GLY A 42 -4.13 -4.30 5.09
N CYS A 43 -4.20 -5.27 6.01
CA CYS A 43 -3.04 -6.02 6.49
C CYS A 43 -2.33 -6.76 5.35
N LEU A 44 -1.00 -6.84 5.42
CA LEU A 44 -0.26 -7.76 4.57
C LEU A 44 -0.70 -9.20 4.84
N LYS A 45 -0.94 -9.94 3.76
CA LYS A 45 -1.35 -11.36 3.81
C LYS A 45 -0.16 -12.28 4.07
N GLY A 46 1.04 -11.83 3.76
CA GLY A 46 2.30 -12.50 4.02
C GLY A 46 3.48 -11.58 3.75
N ASN A 47 4.67 -12.00 4.17
CA ASN A 47 5.91 -11.25 3.94
C ASN A 47 6.64 -11.67 2.65
N VAL A 48 6.21 -12.76 1.99
CA VAL A 48 6.75 -13.24 0.72
C VAL A 48 5.62 -13.70 -0.19
N GLY A 49 5.76 -13.46 -1.50
CA GLY A 49 4.89 -13.99 -2.55
C GLY A 49 3.83 -12.99 -3.02
N GLU A 50 3.05 -13.43 -4.01
CA GLU A 50 2.04 -12.60 -4.66
C GLU A 50 0.85 -12.30 -3.74
N GLN A 51 0.36 -11.06 -3.81
CA GLN A 51 -0.76 -10.60 -2.98
C GLN A 51 -1.62 -9.62 -3.78
N ASN A 52 -2.93 -9.66 -3.56
CA ASN A 52 -3.88 -8.79 -4.26
C ASN A 52 -4.71 -8.00 -3.25
N TYR A 53 -4.91 -6.72 -3.50
CA TYR A 53 -5.72 -5.83 -2.67
C TYR A 53 -6.73 -5.09 -3.55
N GLU A 54 -7.97 -5.01 -3.08
CA GLU A 54 -8.99 -4.23 -3.78
C GLU A 54 -8.76 -2.75 -3.52
N ILE A 55 -8.78 -1.97 -4.60
CA ILE A 55 -8.72 -0.52 -4.52
C ILE A 55 -10.16 -0.01 -4.48
N PRO A 56 -10.56 0.78 -3.47
CA PRO A 56 -11.91 1.34 -3.39
C PRO A 56 -12.26 2.14 -4.66
N VAL A 57 -13.52 2.06 -5.08
CA VAL A 57 -13.98 2.63 -6.36
C VAL A 57 -13.95 4.17 -6.41
N ASP A 58 -13.89 4.81 -5.26
CA ASP A 58 -13.79 6.25 -5.06
C ASP A 58 -12.34 6.78 -5.08
N VAL A 59 -11.34 5.88 -5.15
CA VAL A 59 -9.92 6.25 -5.22
C VAL A 59 -9.55 6.62 -6.66
N ASN A 60 -9.13 7.87 -6.85
CA ASN A 60 -8.54 8.32 -8.10
C ASN A 60 -7.05 7.93 -8.16
N LEU A 61 -6.74 6.89 -8.93
CA LEU A 61 -5.37 6.38 -9.06
C LEU A 61 -4.35 7.37 -9.60
N SER A 62 -4.77 8.40 -10.33
CA SER A 62 -3.85 9.43 -10.84
C SER A 62 -3.21 10.27 -9.74
N ASP A 63 -3.76 10.22 -8.52
CA ASP A 63 -3.23 10.94 -7.36
C ASP A 63 -2.14 10.14 -6.64
N PHE A 64 -1.97 8.85 -6.96
CA PHE A 64 -1.06 7.92 -6.28
C PHE A 64 0.07 7.45 -7.19
N ALA A 65 1.26 7.24 -6.62
CA ALA A 65 2.44 6.78 -7.37
C ALA A 65 3.12 5.56 -6.75
N THR A 66 2.91 5.31 -5.47
CA THR A 66 3.70 4.32 -4.73
C THR A 66 2.80 3.53 -3.78
N VAL A 67 3.06 2.24 -3.64
CA VAL A 67 2.55 1.42 -2.53
C VAL A 67 3.63 1.23 -1.48
N VAL A 68 3.26 1.27 -0.21
CA VAL A 68 4.18 1.08 0.92
C VAL A 68 3.66 0.01 1.87
N ALA A 69 4.57 -0.89 2.27
CA ALA A 69 4.38 -1.77 3.40
C ALA A 69 4.74 -1.01 4.69
N TRP A 70 3.73 -0.65 5.48
CA TRP A 70 3.88 0.17 6.69
C TRP A 70 3.62 -0.66 7.94
N CYS A 71 4.49 -0.53 8.94
CA CYS A 71 4.26 -1.10 10.26
C CYS A 71 3.51 -0.09 11.14
N LYS A 72 2.20 -0.30 11.30
CA LYS A 72 1.33 0.64 12.03
C LYS A 72 1.73 0.76 13.50
N ARG A 73 2.10 -0.36 14.13
CA ARG A 73 2.60 -0.39 15.52
C ARG A 73 3.82 0.50 15.77
N PHE A 74 4.77 0.55 14.84
CA PHE A 74 6.03 1.28 15.02
C PHE A 74 6.11 2.57 14.24
N SER A 75 5.11 2.85 13.40
CA SER A 75 5.09 4.01 12.51
C SER A 75 6.34 4.11 11.62
N VAL A 76 6.70 3.00 10.97
CA VAL A 76 7.85 2.93 10.06
C VAL A 76 7.49 2.21 8.76
N ALA A 77 8.12 2.64 7.65
CA ALA A 77 8.04 1.95 6.37
C ALA A 77 9.04 0.79 6.34
N PHE A 78 8.59 -0.38 5.88
CA PHE A 78 9.44 -1.55 5.68
C PHE A 78 9.97 -1.60 4.25
N THR A 79 9.09 -1.40 3.27
CA THR A 79 9.45 -1.33 1.86
C THR A 79 8.41 -0.53 1.08
N ALA A 80 8.79 -0.06 -0.11
CA ALA A 80 7.95 0.70 -1.01
C ALA A 80 8.24 0.30 -2.46
N ALA A 81 7.22 0.37 -3.31
CA ALA A 81 7.34 0.13 -4.74
C ALA A 81 6.47 1.12 -5.52
N ASP A 82 6.99 1.61 -6.65
CA ASP A 82 6.21 2.45 -7.55
C ASP A 82 5.19 1.62 -8.33
N LEU A 83 4.06 2.24 -8.64
CA LEU A 83 3.02 1.66 -9.48
C LEU A 83 3.47 1.63 -10.95
N ALA A 84 3.08 0.59 -11.68
CA ALA A 84 3.40 0.38 -13.10
C ALA A 84 2.39 1.03 -14.06
#